data_AF-A0A8S3R508-F1
#
_entry.id   AF-A0A8S3R508-F1
#
_cell.length_a   1.000
_cell.length_b   1.000
_cell.length_c   1.000
_cell.angle_alpha   90.00
_cell.angle_beta   90.00
_cell.angle_gamma   90.00
#
_symmetry.space_group_name_H-M   'P 1'
#
loop_
_entity.id
_entity.type
_entity.pdbx_description
1 polymer ?
#
loop_
_entity_poly.entity_id
_entity_poly.type
_entity_poly.pdbx_seq_one_letter_code
_entity_poly.pdbx_strand_id
1 'polypeptide(L)'
;MSLEEIFSPANQTELYRTQLRERRQKALESLSELGQDIRRLANLSYPTAPNDVRETLAKEQFIDGLMSVDMRLRIKQARPADLNDAIRHAVELEAFNKAEIKKDSEKGYSRAITRNGTNNDASDKTVELLKNMQTALTDLQQEVRALKQTRAQYQNHKNRGCFN
;
A
#
# COMPACT_ATOMS: atom_id res chain seq x y z
N MET A 1 43.55 7.37 6.40
CA MET A 1 42.84 7.55 5.12
C MET A 1 42.65 9.05 4.92
N SER A 2 43.26 9.60 3.87
CA SER A 2 43.14 11.01 3.50
C SER A 2 41.81 11.25 2.76
N LEU A 3 41.30 12.48 2.78
CA LEU A 3 40.09 12.86 2.03
C LEU A 3 40.26 12.55 0.52
N GLU A 4 41.47 12.68 -0.02
CA GLU A 4 41.78 12.34 -1.42
C GLU A 4 41.57 10.86 -1.77
N GLU A 5 41.82 9.93 -0.84
CA GLU A 5 41.48 8.52 -1.08
C GLU A 5 39.97 8.34 -1.17
N ILE A 6 39.19 8.96 -0.27
CA ILE A 6 37.72 8.84 -0.23
C ILE A 6 37.06 9.48 -1.47
N PHE A 7 37.63 10.58 -1.97
CA PHE A 7 37.12 11.32 -3.12
C PHE A 7 37.75 10.93 -4.46
N SER A 8 38.63 9.92 -4.50
CA SER A 8 39.18 9.42 -5.74
C SER A 8 38.07 8.93 -6.68
N PRO A 9 38.11 9.23 -7.99
CA PRO A 9 37.08 8.83 -8.95
C PRO A 9 36.77 7.32 -8.92
N ALA A 10 37.78 6.49 -8.61
CA ALA A 10 37.60 5.05 -8.47
C ALA A 10 36.67 4.69 -7.29
N ASN A 11 36.86 5.32 -6.12
CA ASN A 11 36.01 5.10 -4.94
C ASN A 11 34.59 5.64 -5.14
N GLN A 12 34.42 6.71 -5.92
CA GLN A 12 33.09 7.20 -6.30
C GLN A 12 32.33 6.17 -7.15
N THR A 13 32.99 5.47 -8.09
CA THR A 13 32.33 4.43 -8.90
C THR A 13 31.87 3.23 -8.07
N GLU A 14 32.66 2.79 -7.09
CA GLU A 14 32.27 1.68 -6.19
C GLU A 14 31.08 2.03 -5.30
N LEU A 15 31.01 3.27 -4.82
CA LEU A 15 29.85 3.78 -4.09
C LEU A 15 28.59 3.72 -4.95
N TYR A 16 28.65 4.17 -6.21
CA TYR A 16 27.51 4.08 -7.12
C TYR A 16 27.13 2.64 -7.47
N ARG A 17 28.10 1.72 -7.59
CA ARG A 17 27.83 0.28 -7.80
C ARG A 17 27.04 -0.31 -6.63
N THR A 18 27.43 0.06 -5.42
CA THR A 18 26.72 -0.36 -4.19
C THR A 18 25.31 0.20 -4.16
N GLN A 19 25.14 1.51 -4.43
CA GLN A 19 23.83 2.16 -4.51
C GLN A 19 22.93 1.54 -5.58
N LEU A 20 23.47 1.21 -6.75
CA LEU A 20 22.74 0.53 -7.82
C LEU A 20 22.23 -0.83 -7.34
N ARG A 21 23.10 -1.65 -6.72
CA ARG A 21 22.75 -2.99 -6.23
C ARG A 21 21.71 -2.97 -5.12
N GLU A 22 21.76 -1.97 -4.25
CA GLU A 22 20.81 -1.80 -3.14
C GLU A 22 19.51 -1.11 -3.57
N ARG A 23 19.45 -0.59 -4.80
CA ARG A 23 18.28 0.15 -5.26
C ARG A 23 17.05 -0.76 -5.31
N ARG A 24 16.05 -0.43 -4.49
CA ARG A 24 14.72 -1.07 -4.45
C ARG A 24 13.63 -0.02 -4.61
N GLN A 25 12.49 -0.41 -5.17
CA GLN A 25 11.30 0.43 -5.29
C GLN A 25 10.79 0.85 -3.92
N LYS A 26 10.51 2.13 -3.73
CA LYS A 26 9.87 2.65 -2.51
C LYS A 26 8.33 2.54 -2.62
N ALA A 27 7.64 2.51 -1.48
CA ALA A 27 6.19 2.25 -1.42
C ALA A 27 5.31 3.22 -2.24
N LEU A 28 5.75 4.48 -2.40
CA LEU A 28 5.01 5.52 -3.13
C LEU A 28 5.76 6.01 -4.38
N GLU A 29 6.80 5.31 -4.79
CA GLU A 29 7.61 5.69 -5.93
C GLU A 29 7.03 5.12 -7.22
N SER A 30 6.96 5.97 -8.25
CA SER A 30 6.50 5.54 -9.56
C SER A 30 7.55 4.65 -10.25
N LEU A 31 7.07 3.73 -11.09
CA LEU A 31 7.94 2.83 -11.86
C LEU A 31 8.88 3.61 -12.79
N SER A 32 8.42 4.74 -13.32
CA SER A 32 9.22 5.63 -14.16
C SER A 32 10.35 6.31 -13.39
N GLU A 33 10.09 6.81 -12.18
CA GLU A 33 11.12 7.41 -11.31
C GLU A 33 12.19 6.39 -10.91
N LEU A 34 11.76 5.18 -10.54
CA LEU A 34 12.67 4.05 -10.26
C LEU A 34 13.58 3.78 -11.46
N GLY A 35 13.00 3.68 -12.67
CA GLY A 35 13.75 3.43 -13.89
C GLY A 35 14.77 4.53 -14.22
N GLN A 36 14.37 5.80 -14.09
CA GLN A 36 15.26 6.94 -14.31
C GLN A 36 16.44 6.95 -13.34
N ASP A 37 16.19 6.71 -12.06
CA ASP A 37 17.24 6.69 -11.05
C ASP A 37 18.19 5.51 -11.24
N ILE A 38 17.68 4.34 -11.61
CA ILE A 38 18.51 3.17 -11.94
C ILE A 38 19.38 3.43 -13.17
N ARG A 39 18.85 4.05 -14.23
CA ARG A 39 19.65 4.43 -15.42
C ARG A 39 20.76 5.41 -15.04
N ARG A 40 20.43 6.42 -14.22
CA ARG A 40 21.41 7.37 -13.70
C ARG A 40 22.52 6.68 -12.91
N LEU A 41 22.16 5.79 -11.98
CA LEU A 41 23.11 5.04 -11.17
C LEU A 41 23.98 4.09 -12.02
N ALA A 42 23.42 3.45 -13.04
CA ALA A 42 24.18 2.60 -13.97
C ALA A 42 25.24 3.40 -14.75
N ASN A 43 24.91 4.61 -15.21
CA ASN A 43 25.84 5.52 -15.88
C ASN A 43 26.97 5.99 -14.96
N LEU A 44 26.67 6.27 -13.69
CA LEU A 44 27.67 6.68 -12.70
C LEU A 44 28.54 5.52 -12.22
N SER A 45 28.00 4.30 -12.18
CA SER A 45 28.71 3.08 -11.74
C SER A 45 29.71 2.59 -12.77
N TYR A 46 29.40 2.77 -14.06
CA TYR A 46 30.18 2.22 -15.18
C TYR A 46 30.37 3.25 -16.31
N PRO A 47 31.06 4.37 -16.04
CA PRO A 47 31.22 5.44 -17.03
C PRO A 47 31.97 5.00 -18.29
N THR A 48 32.89 4.04 -18.17
CA THR A 48 33.71 3.52 -19.28
C THR A 48 33.06 2.35 -20.03
N ALA A 49 31.97 1.77 -19.52
CA ALA A 49 31.30 0.65 -20.17
C ALA A 49 30.51 1.10 -21.41
N PRO A 50 30.32 0.21 -22.41
CA PRO A 50 29.40 0.47 -23.52
C PRO A 50 27.97 0.73 -23.03
N ASN A 51 27.20 1.52 -23.80
CA ASN A 51 25.82 1.85 -23.46
C ASN A 51 24.95 0.58 -23.30
N ASP A 52 25.07 -0.37 -24.23
CA ASP A 52 24.28 -1.61 -24.23
C ASP A 52 24.49 -2.44 -22.95
N VAL A 53 25.72 -2.46 -22.42
CA VAL A 53 26.04 -3.13 -21.16
C VAL A 53 25.39 -2.40 -19.99
N ARG A 54 25.45 -1.07 -19.96
CA ARG A 54 24.80 -0.28 -18.92
C ARG A 54 23.29 -0.42 -18.95
N GLU A 55 22.66 -0.40 -20.12
CA GLU A 55 21.22 -0.63 -20.27
C GLU A 55 20.83 -2.05 -19.82
N THR A 56 21.65 -3.06 -20.12
CA THR A 56 21.41 -4.43 -19.64
C THR A 56 21.46 -4.51 -18.11
N LEU A 57 22.50 -3.93 -17.49
CA LEU A 57 22.61 -3.88 -16.02
C LEU A 57 21.47 -3.09 -15.38
N ALA A 58 21.09 -1.97 -15.98
CA ALA A 58 19.99 -1.15 -15.51
C ALA A 58 18.66 -1.90 -15.61
N LYS A 59 18.40 -2.61 -16.71
CA LYS A 59 17.23 -3.47 -16.89
C LYS A 59 17.16 -4.56 -15.82
N GLU A 60 18.24 -5.31 -15.62
CA GLU A 60 18.29 -6.38 -14.62
C GLU A 60 18.03 -5.84 -13.21
N GLN A 61 18.70 -4.74 -12.86
CA GLN A 61 18.53 -4.10 -11.56
C GLN A 61 17.13 -3.52 -11.36
N PHE A 62 16.51 -2.97 -12.42
CA PHE A 62 15.13 -2.51 -12.37
C PHE A 62 14.18 -3.64 -12.03
N ILE A 63 14.31 -4.79 -12.72
CA ILE A 63 13.48 -5.95 -12.47
C ILE A 63 13.69 -6.45 -11.04
N ASP A 64 14.93 -6.66 -10.60
CA ASP A 64 15.21 -7.16 -9.24
C ASP A 64 14.79 -6.15 -8.15
N GLY A 65 14.79 -4.86 -8.50
CA GLY A 65 14.41 -3.74 -7.67
C GLY A 65 12.92 -3.61 -7.36
N LEU A 66 12.04 -4.26 -8.12
CA LEU A 66 10.58 -4.14 -7.93
C LEU A 66 10.11 -4.77 -6.62
N MET A 67 9.11 -4.13 -5.99
CA MET A 67 8.55 -4.58 -4.72
C MET A 67 7.75 -5.89 -4.83
N SER A 68 7.00 -6.07 -5.91
CA SER A 68 6.14 -7.25 -6.10
C SER A 68 6.90 -8.40 -6.77
N VAL A 69 7.00 -9.53 -6.08
CA VAL A 69 7.63 -10.76 -6.62
C VAL A 69 6.92 -11.25 -7.88
N ASP A 70 5.59 -11.19 -7.91
CA ASP A 70 4.80 -11.60 -9.08
C ASP A 70 5.04 -10.70 -10.29
N MET A 71 5.19 -9.39 -10.07
CA MET A 71 5.52 -8.45 -11.15
C MET A 71 6.91 -8.76 -11.71
N ARG A 72 7.89 -9.05 -10.84
CA ARG A 72 9.24 -9.49 -11.29
C ARG A 72 9.17 -10.74 -12.16
N LEU A 73 8.46 -11.77 -11.71
CA LEU A 73 8.36 -13.03 -12.43
C LEU A 73 7.73 -12.83 -13.81
N ARG A 74 6.62 -12.08 -13.90
CA ARG A 74 5.93 -11.80 -15.16
C ARG A 74 6.80 -11.01 -16.13
N ILE A 75 7.53 -10.00 -15.65
CA ILE A 75 8.45 -9.23 -16.50
C ILE A 75 9.63 -10.10 -16.97
N LYS A 76 10.21 -10.95 -16.11
CA LYS A 76 11.26 -11.90 -16.52
C LYS A 76 10.76 -12.86 -17.60
N GLN A 77 9.51 -13.31 -17.51
CA GLN A 77 8.87 -14.16 -18.53
C GLN A 77 8.64 -13.42 -19.86
N ALA A 78 8.31 -12.12 -19.81
CA ALA A 78 8.13 -11.28 -21.00
C ALA A 78 9.44 -11.04 -21.77
N ARG A 79 10.60 -11.23 -21.12
CA ARG A 79 11.95 -11.07 -21.69
C ARG A 79 12.15 -9.70 -22.36
N PRO A 80 12.05 -8.60 -21.60
CA PRO A 80 12.23 -7.26 -22.15
C PRO A 80 13.62 -7.09 -22.78
N ALA A 81 13.65 -6.41 -23.92
CA ALA A 81 14.90 -6.12 -24.62
C ALA A 81 15.75 -5.12 -23.81
N ASP A 82 15.14 -4.01 -23.40
CA ASP A 82 15.82 -2.87 -22.78
C ASP A 82 15.12 -2.42 -21.49
N LEU A 83 15.72 -1.48 -20.76
CA LEU A 83 15.12 -0.93 -19.54
C LEU A 83 13.75 -0.27 -19.81
N ASN A 84 13.62 0.48 -20.91
CA ASN A 84 12.36 1.14 -21.26
C ASN A 84 11.24 0.12 -21.48
N ASP A 85 11.57 -1.03 -22.07
CA ASP A 85 10.63 -2.11 -22.32
C ASP A 85 10.18 -2.77 -21.01
N ALA A 86 11.12 -2.98 -20.08
CA ALA A 86 10.81 -3.46 -18.73
C ALA A 86 9.89 -2.48 -17.97
N ILE A 87 10.13 -1.17 -18.08
CA ILE A 87 9.28 -0.14 -17.47
C ILE A 87 7.87 -0.18 -18.07
N ARG A 88 7.75 -0.28 -19.40
CA ARG A 88 6.46 -0.38 -20.09
C ARG A 88 5.65 -1.57 -19.58
N HIS A 89 6.26 -2.76 -19.54
CA HIS A 89 5.59 -3.95 -19.01
C HIS A 89 5.18 -3.82 -17.55
N ALA A 90 6.03 -3.19 -16.72
CA ALA A 90 5.69 -2.94 -15.32
C ALA A 90 4.46 -2.02 -15.18
N VAL A 91 4.40 -0.95 -15.98
CA VAL A 91 3.27 0.00 -16.00
C VAL A 91 1.99 -0.68 -16.48
N GLU A 92 2.05 -1.50 -17.52
CA GLU A 92 0.91 -2.29 -18.00
C GLU A 92 0.38 -3.24 -16.91
N LEU A 93 1.28 -3.97 -16.25
CA LEU A 93 0.90 -4.86 -15.14
C LEU A 93 0.28 -4.09 -13.97
N GLU A 94 0.81 -2.91 -13.64
CA GLU A 94 0.24 -2.06 -12.60
C GLU A 94 -1.19 -1.62 -12.95
N ALA A 95 -1.43 -1.24 -14.21
CA ALA A 95 -2.75 -0.86 -14.70
C ALA A 95 -3.74 -2.05 -14.64
N PHE A 96 -3.31 -3.24 -15.06
CA PHE A 96 -4.15 -4.45 -14.97
C PHE A 96 -4.48 -4.83 -13.53
N ASN A 97 -3.50 -4.78 -12.63
CA ASN A 97 -3.73 -5.06 -11.20
C ASN A 97 -4.73 -4.06 -10.60
N LYS A 98 -4.60 -2.76 -10.91
CA LYS A 98 -5.55 -1.73 -10.48
C LYS A 98 -6.96 -2.00 -11.02
N ALA A 99 -7.09 -2.44 -12.27
CA ALA A 99 -8.38 -2.76 -12.87
C ALA A 99 -9.04 -4.00 -12.23
N GLU A 100 -8.27 -5.05 -11.95
CA GLU A 100 -8.80 -6.26 -11.29
C GLU A 100 -9.24 -5.98 -9.85
N ILE A 101 -8.48 -5.19 -9.08
CA ILE A 101 -8.88 -4.77 -7.73
C ILE A 101 -10.20 -4.00 -7.77
N LYS A 102 -10.37 -3.07 -8.74
CA LYS A 102 -11.63 -2.34 -8.93
C LYS A 102 -12.79 -3.29 -9.24
N LYS A 103 -12.62 -4.24 -10.16
CA LYS A 103 -13.65 -5.24 -10.48
C LYS A 103 -14.06 -6.05 -9.27
N ASP A 104 -13.13 -6.45 -8.42
CA ASP A 104 -13.47 -7.22 -7.22
C ASP A 104 -14.18 -6.37 -6.17
N SER A 105 -13.83 -5.09 -6.04
CA SER A 105 -14.57 -4.13 -5.20
C SER A 105 -16.00 -3.88 -5.72
N GLU A 106 -16.19 -3.77 -7.04
CA GLU A 106 -17.49 -3.58 -7.68
C GLU A 106 -18.35 -4.85 -7.65
N LYS A 107 -17.74 -6.03 -7.79
CA LYS A 107 -18.41 -7.32 -7.57
C LYS A 107 -18.84 -7.49 -6.11
N GLY A 108 -18.08 -6.95 -5.16
CA GLY A 108 -18.45 -6.87 -3.74
C GLY A 108 -19.73 -6.06 -3.51
N TYR A 109 -19.90 -4.95 -4.24
CA TYR A 109 -21.14 -4.16 -4.22
C TYR A 109 -22.29 -4.80 -5.03
N SER A 110 -21.98 -5.44 -6.16
CA SER A 110 -22.98 -6.02 -7.06
C SER A 110 -23.59 -7.34 -6.56
N ARG A 111 -22.90 -8.06 -5.66
CA ARG A 111 -23.48 -9.25 -4.97
C ARG A 111 -24.64 -8.89 -4.04
N ALA A 112 -24.81 -7.62 -3.67
CA ALA A 112 -25.93 -7.18 -2.84
C ALA A 112 -27.26 -7.08 -3.62
N ILE A 113 -27.25 -7.04 -4.95
CA ILE A 113 -28.46 -6.80 -5.75
C ILE A 113 -28.92 -8.05 -6.55
N THR A 114 -28.07 -9.06 -6.75
CA THR A 114 -28.43 -10.26 -7.55
C THR A 114 -27.88 -11.57 -7.01
N ARG A 115 -28.31 -12.03 -5.82
CA ARG A 115 -28.24 -13.46 -5.47
C ARG A 115 -29.44 -13.93 -4.65
N ASN A 116 -30.49 -14.32 -5.36
CA ASN A 116 -31.27 -15.50 -4.98
C ASN A 116 -30.32 -16.72 -5.07
N GLY A 117 -30.00 -17.37 -3.95
CA GLY A 117 -29.33 -18.68 -3.94
C GLY A 117 -28.14 -18.82 -3.00
N THR A 118 -28.43 -19.33 -1.80
CA THR A 118 -27.63 -20.24 -0.96
C THR A 118 -26.22 -19.79 -0.53
N ASN A 119 -26.12 -18.86 0.43
CA ASN A 119 -24.95 -18.69 1.32
C ASN A 119 -25.35 -17.97 2.64
N ASN A 120 -26.31 -18.51 3.38
CA ASN A 120 -26.97 -17.78 4.48
C ASN A 120 -26.21 -17.79 5.82
N ASP A 121 -25.32 -18.75 6.09
CA ASP A 121 -24.84 -18.97 7.47
C ASP A 121 -23.82 -17.93 7.99
N ALA A 122 -22.99 -17.33 7.13
CA ALA A 122 -22.04 -16.30 7.54
C ALA A 122 -22.68 -14.89 7.61
N SER A 123 -23.64 -14.62 6.72
CA SER A 123 -24.37 -13.35 6.68
C SER A 123 -25.38 -13.25 7.82
N ASP A 124 -26.06 -14.35 8.18
CA ASP A 124 -27.00 -14.37 9.31
C ASP A 124 -26.29 -14.06 10.63
N LYS A 125 -25.11 -14.63 10.87
CA LYS A 125 -24.31 -14.35 12.09
C LYS A 125 -23.88 -12.89 12.17
N THR A 126 -23.53 -12.26 11.05
CA THR A 126 -23.18 -10.84 11.03
C THR A 126 -24.39 -9.93 11.28
N VAL A 127 -25.56 -10.27 10.73
CA VAL A 127 -26.80 -9.51 10.93
C VAL A 127 -27.30 -9.67 12.37
N GLU A 128 -27.19 -10.87 12.93
CA GLU A 128 -27.54 -11.18 14.31
C GLU A 128 -26.63 -10.44 15.30
N LEU A 129 -25.31 -10.41 15.04
CA LEU A 129 -24.38 -9.62 15.85
C LEU A 129 -24.73 -8.12 15.82
N LEU A 130 -25.02 -7.56 14.65
CA LEU A 130 -25.42 -6.16 14.52
C LEU A 130 -26.72 -5.86 15.27
N LYS A 131 -27.69 -6.78 15.22
CA LYS A 131 -28.96 -6.65 15.96
C LYS A 131 -28.72 -6.67 17.48
N ASN A 132 -27.86 -7.56 17.96
CA ASN A 132 -27.51 -7.66 19.38
C ASN A 132 -26.75 -6.40 19.87
N MET A 133 -25.85 -5.86 19.05
CA MET A 133 -25.18 -4.60 19.34
C MET A 133 -26.17 -3.43 19.36
N GLN A 134 -27.14 -3.39 18.43
CA GLN A 134 -28.16 -2.36 18.39
C GLN A 134 -29.04 -2.38 19.64
N THR A 135 -29.46 -3.56 20.11
CA THR A 135 -30.25 -3.69 21.34
C THR A 135 -29.47 -3.26 22.58
N ALA A 136 -28.19 -3.64 22.68
CA ALA A 136 -27.34 -3.22 23.79
C ALA A 136 -27.15 -1.70 23.83
N LEU A 137 -27.02 -1.05 22.67
CA LEU A 137 -26.93 0.41 22.58
C LEU A 137 -28.23 1.10 22.98
N THR A 138 -29.38 0.56 22.60
CA THR A 138 -30.68 1.14 23.00
C THR A 138 -30.93 1.00 24.49
N ASP A 139 -30.55 -0.11 25.10
CA ASP A 139 -30.71 -0.33 26.54
C ASP A 139 -29.80 0.62 27.33
N LEU A 140 -28.53 0.75 26.93
CA LEU A 140 -27.60 1.70 27.54
C LEU A 140 -28.11 3.16 27.41
N GLN A 141 -28.72 3.51 26.28
CA GLN A 141 -29.34 4.83 26.10
C GLN A 141 -30.51 5.06 27.07
N GLN A 142 -31.30 4.03 27.37
CA GLN A 142 -32.39 4.13 28.33
C GLN A 142 -31.87 4.28 29.76
N GLU A 143 -30.84 3.52 30.15
CA GLU A 143 -30.22 3.64 31.47
C GLU A 143 -29.60 5.02 31.69
N VAL A 144 -28.89 5.56 30.70
CA VAL A 144 -28.32 6.92 30.78
C VAL A 144 -29.42 7.97 30.92
N ARG A 145 -30.57 7.79 30.27
CA ARG A 145 -31.73 8.69 30.43
C ARG A 145 -32.33 8.60 31.84
N ALA A 146 -32.49 7.38 32.36
CA ALA A 146 -32.99 7.15 33.71
C ALA A 146 -32.07 7.80 34.77
N LEU A 147 -30.76 7.58 34.67
CA LEU A 147 -29.77 8.18 35.57
C LEU A 147 -29.79 9.72 35.53
N LYS A 148 -29.95 10.33 34.35
CA LYS A 148 -30.09 11.78 34.22
C LYS A 148 -31.36 12.30 34.89
N GLN A 149 -32.46 11.58 34.77
CA GLN A 149 -33.73 11.95 35.43
C GLN A 149 -33.64 11.81 36.94
N THR A 150 -33.09 10.70 37.46
CA THR A 150 -32.85 10.51 38.90
C THR A 150 -31.94 11.59 39.46
N ARG A 151 -30.86 11.96 38.74
CA ARG A 151 -29.96 13.04 39.14
C ARG A 151 -30.67 14.40 39.17
N ALA A 152 -31.52 14.70 38.19
CA ALA A 152 -32.30 15.94 38.16
C ALA A 152 -33.32 16.01 39.31
N GLN A 153 -33.97 14.90 39.65
CA GLN A 153 -34.87 14.80 40.80
C GLN A 153 -34.12 15.02 42.12
N TYR A 154 -32.95 14.38 42.30
CA TYR A 154 -32.12 14.59 43.49
C TYR A 154 -31.67 16.05 43.65
N GLN A 155 -31.29 16.72 42.55
CA GLN A 155 -30.93 18.14 42.56
C GLN A 155 -32.11 19.04 42.92
N ASN A 156 -33.33 18.73 42.44
CA ASN A 156 -34.54 19.47 42.79
C ASN A 156 -34.97 19.27 44.25
N HIS A 157 -34.82 18.07 44.81
CA HIS A 157 -35.10 17.83 46.23
C HIS A 157 -34.10 18.52 47.16
N LYS A 158 -32.81 18.55 46.79
CA LYS A 158 -31.77 19.26 47.55
C LYS A 158 -32.01 20.77 47.57
N ASN A 159 -32.45 21.36 46.45
CA ASN A 159 -32.76 22.79 46.38
C ASN A 159 -34.03 23.19 47.17
N ARG A 160 -34.98 22.27 47.37
CA ARG A 160 -36.19 22.51 48.17
C ARG A 160 -35.97 22.36 49.68
N GLY A 161 -34.93 21.64 50.11
CA GLY A 161 -34.56 21.48 51.52
C GLY A 161 -33.74 22.63 52.11
N CYS A 162 -33.37 23.65 51.32
CA CYS A 162 -32.60 24.82 51.77
C CYS A 162 -33.46 26.09 52.02
N PHE A 163 -34.79 25.98 51.97
CA PHE A 163 -35.73 27.02 52.40
C PHE A 163 -36.61 26.47 53.53
N ASN A 164 -36.04 26.35 54.72
CA ASN A 164 -36.70 26.40 56.02
C ASN A 164 -35.64 26.63 57.10
#